data_AF-D6PDC7-F1
#
_entry.id   AF-D6PDC7-F1
#
_cell.length_a   1.000
_cell.length_b   1.000
_cell.length_c   1.000
_cell.angle_alpha   90.00
_cell.angle_beta   90.00
_cell.angle_gamma   90.00
#
_symmetry.space_group_name_H-M   'P 1'
#
loop_
_entity.id
_entity.type
_entity.pdbx_description
1 polymer ?
#
loop_
_entity_poly.entity_id
_entity_poly.type
_entity_poly.pdbx_seq_one_letter_code
_entity_poly.pdbx_strand_id
1 'polypeptide(L)'
;MNAGSLITEEIADNIDALGITRIRVMSPLSSRIKNGLTAYEYGIDPSTNSLVKQGSSVGIIAAQSIGEPGTQLTMRTFHIGGIASAGREDPVIHVRKAGKLKFVGLRLVTLANGQQVTLNKTGSIQVLDRDDRIIDDYPTPAGALLHLRTEKM
;
A
#
# COMPACT_ATOMS: atom_id res chain seq x y z
N MET A 1 -10.32 18.42 19.07
CA MET A 1 -11.38 17.80 18.25
C MET A 1 -12.36 17.08 19.15
N ASN A 2 -13.67 17.24 18.92
CA ASN A 2 -14.70 16.50 19.66
C ASN A 2 -14.92 15.12 19.02
N ALA A 3 -15.32 14.13 19.83
CA ALA A 3 -15.65 12.81 19.33
C ALA A 3 -16.82 12.89 18.32
N GLY A 4 -16.69 12.21 17.17
CA GLY A 4 -17.72 12.21 16.12
C GLY A 4 -17.67 13.40 15.15
N SER A 5 -16.62 14.23 15.20
CA SER A 5 -16.41 15.31 14.22
C SER A 5 -16.07 14.73 12.84
N LEU A 6 -16.58 15.35 11.77
CA LEU A 6 -16.21 15.00 10.40
C LEU A 6 -14.73 15.36 10.16
N ILE A 7 -13.97 14.46 9.57
CA ILE A 7 -12.59 14.73 9.17
C ILE A 7 -12.65 15.42 7.80
N THR A 8 -12.41 16.72 7.78
CA THR A 8 -12.23 17.50 6.54
C THR A 8 -10.78 17.39 6.07
N GLU A 9 -10.52 17.83 4.83
CA GLU A 9 -9.17 17.85 4.24
C GLU A 9 -8.19 18.65 5.11
N GLU A 10 -8.58 19.85 5.57
CA GLU A 10 -7.76 20.65 6.50
C GLU A 10 -7.43 19.91 7.80
N ILE A 11 -8.37 19.12 8.32
CA ILE A 11 -8.16 18.32 9.54
C ILE A 11 -7.22 17.15 9.23
N ALA A 12 -7.37 16.51 8.08
CA ALA A 12 -6.50 15.42 7.65
C ALA A 12 -5.04 15.88 7.49
N ASP A 13 -4.81 17.04 6.87
CA ASP A 13 -3.48 17.63 6.70
C ASP A 13 -2.83 17.93 8.05
N ASN A 14 -3.60 18.47 9.00
CA ASN A 14 -3.11 18.71 10.36
C ASN A 14 -2.77 17.40 11.10
N ILE A 15 -3.55 16.33 10.90
CA ILE A 15 -3.26 15.01 11.49
C ILE A 15 -1.94 14.44 10.95
N ASP A 16 -1.70 14.59 9.64
CA ASP A 16 -0.48 14.12 9.00
C ASP A 16 0.74 14.94 9.45
N ALA A 17 0.61 16.28 9.52
CA ALA A 17 1.65 17.17 10.02
C ALA A 17 2.06 16.89 11.49
N LEU A 18 1.12 16.40 12.31
CA LEU A 18 1.37 16.00 13.69
C LEU A 18 2.03 14.61 13.82
N GLY A 19 2.22 13.89 12.71
CA GLY A 19 2.84 12.55 12.70
C GLY A 19 1.98 11.47 13.36
N ILE A 20 0.66 11.66 13.42
CA ILE A 20 -0.26 10.71 14.05
C ILE A 20 -0.47 9.52 13.11
N THR A 21 0.04 8.35 13.47
CA THR A 21 0.01 7.15 12.60
C THR A 21 -1.32 6.38 12.64
N ARG A 22 -2.16 6.60 13.65
CA ARG A 22 -3.44 5.87 13.83
C ARG A 22 -4.50 6.73 14.51
N ILE A 23 -5.71 6.65 13.98
CA ILE A 23 -6.90 7.31 14.54
C ILE A 23 -8.07 6.32 14.60
N ARG A 24 -8.98 6.53 15.56
CA ARG A 24 -10.25 5.78 15.62
C ARG A 24 -11.31 6.52 14.82
N VAL A 25 -11.91 5.84 13.85
CA VAL A 25 -12.99 6.36 13.03
C VAL A 25 -14.29 5.62 13.33
N MET A 26 -15.42 6.26 13.08
CA MET A 26 -16.71 5.55 13.03
C MET A 26 -16.77 4.72 11.75
N SER A 27 -17.38 3.53 11.86
CA SER A 27 -17.47 2.60 10.74
C SER A 27 -18.86 2.00 10.65
N PRO A 28 -19.37 1.72 9.44
CA PRO A 28 -20.60 0.96 9.26
C PRO A 28 -20.58 -0.41 9.95
N LEU A 29 -19.39 -1.02 10.06
CA LEU A 29 -19.19 -2.32 10.70
C LEU A 29 -19.35 -2.28 12.23
N SER A 30 -19.23 -1.09 12.82
CA SER A 30 -19.38 -0.86 14.26
C SER A 30 -20.76 -0.35 14.66
N SER A 31 -21.71 -0.30 13.71
CA SER A 31 -23.02 0.28 13.97
C SER A 31 -23.84 -0.56 14.95
N ARG A 32 -24.62 0.13 15.78
CA ARG A 32 -25.60 -0.49 16.69
C ARG A 32 -27.01 -0.54 16.10
N ILE A 33 -27.20 -0.01 14.88
CA ILE A 33 -28.48 0.01 14.18
C ILE A 33 -28.65 -1.30 13.42
N LYS A 34 -29.83 -1.93 13.55
CA LYS A 34 -30.11 -3.23 12.88
C LYS A 34 -30.33 -3.08 11.38
N ASN A 35 -31.11 -2.09 10.95
CA ASN A 35 -31.55 -1.92 9.56
C ASN A 35 -31.21 -0.53 9.03
N GLY A 36 -29.93 -0.18 9.00
CA GLY A 36 -29.47 1.11 8.50
C GLY A 36 -28.16 1.55 9.13
N LEU A 37 -27.78 2.78 8.82
CA LEU A 37 -26.54 3.41 9.28
C LEU A 37 -26.84 4.86 9.65
N THR A 38 -26.10 5.40 10.61
CA THR A 38 -26.14 6.84 10.86
C THR A 38 -25.31 7.59 9.82
N ALA A 39 -25.61 8.88 9.64
CA ALA A 39 -24.82 9.74 8.76
C ALA A 39 -23.35 9.84 9.18
N TYR A 40 -23.05 9.74 10.48
CA TYR A 40 -21.68 9.77 11.00
C TYR A 40 -20.92 8.46 10.82
N GLU A 41 -21.62 7.32 10.86
CA GLU A 41 -21.02 6.01 10.59
C GLU A 41 -20.68 5.83 9.10
N TYR A 42 -21.46 6.47 8.22
CA TYR A 42 -21.17 6.49 6.78
C TYR A 42 -20.19 7.62 6.39
N GLY A 43 -20.43 8.84 6.88
CA GLY A 43 -19.62 10.02 6.61
C GLY A 43 -20.02 10.75 5.32
N ILE A 44 -19.03 11.03 4.48
CA ILE A 44 -19.16 11.83 3.26
C ILE A 44 -19.68 10.94 2.12
N ASP A 45 -20.68 11.44 1.39
CA ASP A 45 -21.10 10.88 0.11
C ASP A 45 -20.09 11.28 -0.99
N PRO A 46 -19.37 10.32 -1.62
CA PRO A 46 -18.38 10.61 -2.65
C PRO A 46 -18.94 11.34 -3.88
N SER A 47 -20.25 11.27 -4.11
CA SER A 47 -20.91 11.88 -5.26
C SER A 47 -21.16 13.37 -5.07
N THR A 48 -21.29 13.81 -3.82
CA THR A 48 -21.62 15.21 -3.48
C THR A 48 -20.56 15.89 -2.62
N ASN A 49 -19.56 15.13 -2.17
CA ASN A 49 -18.49 15.55 -1.27
C ASN A 49 -19.02 16.26 0.00
N SER A 50 -20.20 15.85 0.45
CA SER A 50 -20.90 16.40 1.61
C SER A 50 -21.38 15.26 2.51
N LEU A 51 -21.73 15.57 3.77
CA LEU A 51 -22.31 14.57 4.67
C LEU A 51 -23.53 13.91 4.02
N VAL A 52 -23.61 12.59 4.12
CA VAL A 52 -24.70 11.84 3.49
C VAL A 52 -26.07 12.29 3.99
N LYS A 53 -27.00 12.44 3.04
CA LYS A 53 -28.39 12.80 3.36
C LYS A 53 -29.14 11.63 3.97
N GLN A 54 -30.01 11.93 4.94
CA GLN A 54 -30.90 10.93 5.50
C GLN A 54 -31.85 10.40 4.42
N GLY A 55 -32.03 9.08 4.38
CA GLY A 55 -32.84 8.41 3.34
C GLY A 55 -32.06 7.99 2.09
N SER A 56 -30.77 8.34 1.97
CA SER A 56 -29.93 7.84 0.88
C SER A 56 -29.81 6.32 0.90
N SER A 57 -30.00 5.69 -0.26
CA SER A 57 -29.86 4.23 -0.44
C SER A 57 -28.40 3.79 -0.56
N VAL A 58 -27.61 4.06 0.49
CA VAL A 58 -26.15 3.80 0.51
C VAL A 58 -25.77 2.35 0.22
N GLY A 59 -26.63 1.39 0.57
CA GLY A 59 -26.40 -0.03 0.28
C GLY A 59 -26.48 -0.36 -1.22
N ILE A 60 -27.43 0.22 -1.95
CA ILE A 60 -27.56 0.04 -3.40
C ILE A 60 -26.37 0.68 -4.10
N ILE A 61 -25.99 1.89 -3.66
CA ILE A 61 -24.83 2.62 -4.20
C ILE A 61 -23.57 1.77 -4.00
N ALA A 62 -23.32 1.27 -2.79
CA ALA A 62 -22.16 0.42 -2.49
C ALA A 62 -22.14 -0.86 -3.35
N ALA A 63 -23.28 -1.51 -3.56
CA ALA A 63 -23.36 -2.71 -4.39
C ALA A 63 -22.96 -2.43 -5.85
N GLN A 64 -23.43 -1.32 -6.43
CA GLN A 64 -23.10 -0.92 -7.80
C GLN A 64 -21.64 -0.51 -7.95
N SER A 65 -21.10 0.27 -6.99
CA SER A 65 -19.69 0.68 -6.98
C SER A 65 -18.70 -0.48 -6.96
N ILE A 66 -19.13 -1.67 -6.53
CA ILE A 66 -18.32 -2.90 -6.62
C ILE A 66 -18.67 -3.71 -7.87
N GLY A 67 -19.95 -3.88 -8.17
CA GLY A 67 -20.43 -4.77 -9.22
C GLY A 67 -20.09 -4.32 -10.64
N GLU A 68 -20.28 -3.04 -10.97
CA GLU A 68 -20.02 -2.51 -12.32
C GLU A 68 -18.52 -2.57 -12.67
N PRO A 69 -17.59 -2.05 -11.82
CA PRO A 69 -16.17 -2.17 -12.11
C PRO A 69 -15.68 -3.62 -12.17
N GLY A 70 -16.23 -4.52 -11.34
CA GLY A 70 -15.87 -5.94 -11.37
C GLY A 70 -16.27 -6.62 -12.68
N THR A 71 -17.47 -6.33 -13.18
CA THR A 71 -17.95 -6.80 -14.49
C THR A 71 -17.06 -6.25 -15.61
N GLN A 72 -16.72 -4.96 -15.55
CA GLN A 72 -15.84 -4.31 -16.51
C GLN A 72 -14.42 -4.91 -16.52
N LEU A 73 -13.84 -5.14 -15.34
CA LEU A 73 -12.50 -5.71 -15.20
C LEU A 73 -12.45 -7.12 -15.77
N THR A 74 -13.49 -7.91 -15.51
CA THR A 74 -13.63 -9.27 -16.03
C THR A 74 -13.68 -9.26 -17.56
N MET A 75 -14.52 -8.40 -18.15
CA MET A 75 -14.55 -8.24 -19.61
C MET A 75 -13.19 -7.81 -20.16
N ARG A 76 -12.56 -6.75 -19.63
CA ARG A 76 -11.26 -6.28 -20.11
C ARG A 76 -10.17 -7.36 -20.01
N THR A 77 -10.12 -8.08 -18.90
CA THR A 77 -9.10 -9.11 -18.66
C THR A 77 -9.27 -10.31 -19.59
N PHE A 78 -10.49 -10.78 -19.86
CA PHE A 78 -10.69 -11.90 -20.80
C PHE A 78 -10.46 -11.51 -22.27
N HIS A 79 -10.83 -10.29 -22.66
CA HIS A 79 -10.60 -9.82 -24.04
C HIS A 79 -9.11 -9.57 -24.32
N ILE A 80 -8.33 -9.13 -23.30
CA ILE A 80 -6.88 -8.91 -23.42
C ILE A 80 -6.07 -10.19 -23.10
N GLY A 81 -6.61 -11.08 -22.25
CA GLY A 81 -5.94 -12.28 -21.72
C GLY A 81 -5.64 -13.39 -22.75
N GLY A 82 -6.11 -13.26 -23.99
CA GLY A 82 -5.69 -14.12 -25.10
C GLY A 82 -4.30 -13.76 -25.66
N ILE A 83 -3.74 -12.61 -25.30
CA ILE A 83 -2.43 -12.16 -25.74
C ILE A 83 -1.46 -12.34 -24.57
N ALA A 84 -0.68 -13.42 -24.58
CA ALA A 84 0.32 -13.78 -23.56
C ALA A 84 1.50 -12.78 -23.49
N SER A 85 1.20 -11.52 -23.23
CA SER A 85 2.15 -10.39 -23.23
C SER A 85 1.85 -9.39 -22.11
N ALA A 86 1.22 -9.84 -21.02
CA ALA A 86 1.33 -9.13 -19.76
C ALA A 86 2.71 -9.46 -19.18
N GLY A 87 3.72 -8.75 -19.66
CA GLY A 87 5.06 -8.77 -19.10
C GLY A 87 4.98 -8.48 -17.62
N ARG A 88 5.07 -9.53 -16.80
CA ARG A 88 5.49 -9.38 -15.41
C ARG A 88 6.95 -8.97 -15.49
N GLU A 89 7.19 -7.67 -15.57
CA GLU A 89 8.52 -7.16 -15.28
C GLU A 89 8.76 -7.49 -13.81
N ASP A 90 9.59 -8.51 -13.55
CA ASP A 90 10.05 -8.77 -12.20
C ASP A 90 10.64 -7.46 -11.67
N PRO A 91 10.16 -6.94 -10.52
CA PRO A 91 10.52 -5.61 -10.07
C PRO A 91 12.03 -5.54 -9.81
N VAL A 92 12.76 -4.91 -10.72
CA VAL A 92 14.20 -4.66 -10.57
C VAL A 92 14.39 -3.40 -9.73
N ILE A 93 14.77 -3.57 -8.47
CA ILE A 93 15.08 -2.46 -7.57
C ILE A 93 16.45 -1.89 -7.96
N HIS A 94 16.46 -0.68 -8.50
CA HIS A 94 17.68 0.07 -8.79
C HIS A 94 17.99 1.05 -7.65
N VAL A 95 19.10 0.82 -6.96
CA VAL A 95 19.59 1.72 -5.91
C VAL A 95 20.16 2.98 -6.56
N ARG A 96 19.57 4.15 -6.26
CA ARG A 96 19.91 5.43 -6.92
C ARG A 96 21.12 6.14 -6.34
N LYS A 97 21.46 5.87 -5.07
CA LYS A 97 22.57 6.53 -4.35
C LYS A 97 23.66 5.52 -4.03
N ALA A 98 24.91 5.89 -4.31
CA ALA A 98 26.07 5.14 -3.84
C ALA A 98 26.23 5.35 -2.34
N GLY A 99 26.42 4.27 -1.60
CA GLY A 99 26.55 4.28 -0.14
C GLY A 99 27.00 2.91 0.37
N LYS A 100 27.20 2.79 1.69
CA LYS A 100 27.50 1.49 2.30
C LYS A 100 26.22 0.67 2.36
N LEU A 101 26.24 -0.55 1.84
CA LEU A 101 25.10 -1.47 1.93
C LEU A 101 25.19 -2.26 3.24
N LYS A 102 24.10 -2.25 4.01
CA LYS A 102 23.94 -3.07 5.22
C LYS A 102 22.75 -4.01 5.04
N PHE A 103 23.02 -5.29 5.19
CA PHE A 103 22.01 -6.33 5.12
C PHE A 103 21.44 -6.55 6.52
N VAL A 104 20.16 -6.24 6.72
CA VAL A 104 19.49 -6.39 8.02
C VAL A 104 18.55 -7.58 7.95
N GLY A 105 18.86 -8.60 8.76
CA GLY A 105 18.03 -9.80 8.86
C GLY A 105 17.90 -10.56 7.54
N LEU A 106 18.83 -10.44 6.59
CA LEU A 106 18.81 -11.19 5.34
C LEU A 106 19.63 -12.48 5.44
N ARG A 107 19.06 -13.57 4.94
CA ARG A 107 19.77 -14.84 4.77
C ARG A 107 20.07 -15.03 3.28
N LEU A 108 21.35 -15.01 2.94
CA LEU A 108 21.86 -15.10 1.58
C LEU A 108 22.48 -16.47 1.34
N VAL A 109 22.25 -17.02 0.15
CA VAL A 109 22.98 -18.19 -0.36
C VAL A 109 23.61 -17.84 -1.69
N THR A 110 24.87 -18.23 -1.85
CA THR A 110 25.59 -18.11 -3.12
C THR A 110 25.31 -19.35 -3.95
N LEU A 111 24.74 -19.17 -5.14
CA LEU A 111 24.53 -20.24 -6.10
C LEU A 111 25.86 -20.60 -6.80
N ALA A 112 25.88 -21.75 -7.48
CA ALA A 112 27.05 -22.23 -8.23
C ALA A 112 27.55 -21.25 -9.31
N ASN A 113 26.69 -20.33 -9.77
CA ASN A 113 27.00 -19.28 -10.73
C ASN A 113 27.55 -17.99 -10.07
N GLY A 114 27.79 -17.99 -8.76
CA GLY A 114 28.29 -16.84 -8.00
C GLY A 114 27.24 -15.78 -7.66
N GLN A 115 25.98 -15.96 -8.05
CA GLN A 115 24.89 -15.04 -7.70
C GLN A 115 24.41 -15.27 -6.26
N GLN A 116 24.00 -14.20 -5.58
CA GLN A 116 23.41 -14.28 -4.25
C GLN A 116 21.89 -14.23 -4.33
N VAL A 117 21.23 -15.17 -3.64
CA VAL A 117 19.78 -15.26 -3.54
C VAL A 117 19.34 -15.12 -2.09
N THR A 118 18.30 -14.34 -1.86
CA THR A 118 17.65 -14.22 -0.54
C THR A 118 16.75 -15.42 -0.27
N LEU A 119 16.84 -16.01 0.94
CA LEU A 119 15.98 -17.13 1.33
C LEU A 119 14.77 -16.71 2.17
N ASN A 120 14.80 -15.54 2.77
CA ASN A 120 13.79 -15.10 3.72
C ASN A 120 13.04 -13.84 3.25
N LYS A 121 11.78 -13.73 3.67
CA LYS A 121 10.87 -12.64 3.26
C LYS A 121 10.93 -11.40 4.17
N THR A 122 11.69 -11.46 5.25
CA THR A 122 11.68 -10.47 6.34
C THR A 122 12.93 -9.61 6.40
N GLY A 123 13.90 -9.81 5.51
CA GLY A 123 15.12 -9.03 5.49
C GLY A 123 15.03 -7.82 4.56
N SER A 124 15.88 -6.83 4.84
CA SER A 124 15.97 -5.62 4.01
C SER A 124 17.42 -5.20 3.77
N ILE A 125 17.61 -4.41 2.71
CA ILE A 125 18.90 -3.83 2.31
C ILE A 125 18.83 -2.34 2.61
N GLN A 126 19.64 -1.91 3.56
CA GLN A 126 19.76 -0.50 3.95
C GLN A 126 20.96 0.12 3.27
N VAL A 127 20.78 1.33 2.71
CA VAL A 127 21.85 2.16 2.17
C VAL A 127 22.22 3.20 3.21
N LEU A 128 23.47 3.20 3.67
CA LEU A 128 23.99 4.17 4.62
C LEU A 128 24.89 5.21 3.96
N ASP A 129 24.85 6.42 4.50
CA ASP A 129 25.76 7.51 4.16
C ASP A 129 27.16 7.33 4.78
N ARG A 130 28.07 8.27 4.50
CA ARG A 130 29.40 8.36 5.11
C ARG A 130 29.36 8.46 6.64
N ASP A 131 28.30 9.06 7.19
CA ASP A 131 28.06 9.21 8.64
C ASP A 131 27.23 8.07 9.25
N ASP A 132 27.15 6.91 8.59
CA ASP A 132 26.40 5.72 9.02
C ASP A 132 24.90 5.98 9.34
N ARG A 133 24.32 7.02 8.71
CA ARG A 133 22.88 7.29 8.74
C ARG A 133 22.17 6.51 7.63
N ILE A 134 21.02 5.93 7.95
CA ILE A 134 20.19 5.21 6.97
C ILE A 134 19.56 6.24 6.03
N ILE A 135 19.91 6.16 4.74
CA ILE A 135 19.34 7.01 3.69
C ILE A 135 18.12 6.34 3.07
N ASP A 136 18.22 5.04 2.79
CA ASP A 136 17.17 4.25 2.15
C ASP A 136 17.10 2.84 2.75
N ASP A 137 15.90 2.25 2.78
CA ASP A 137 15.66 0.88 3.23
C ASP A 137 14.78 0.14 2.20
N TYR A 138 15.32 -0.95 1.65
CA TYR A 138 14.67 -1.74 0.62
C TYR A 138 14.27 -3.13 1.16
N PRO A 139 12.99 -3.37 1.47
CA PRO A 139 12.53 -4.70 1.85
C PRO A 139 12.71 -5.66 0.68
N THR A 140 13.40 -6.77 0.91
CA THR A 140 13.76 -7.70 -0.15
C THR A 140 12.94 -8.99 -0.02
N PRO A 141 12.17 -9.38 -1.06
CA PRO A 141 11.39 -10.61 -1.01
C PRO A 141 12.31 -11.84 -1.01
N ALA A 142 11.80 -12.98 -0.56
CA ALA A 142 12.51 -14.25 -0.70
C ALA A 142 12.60 -14.64 -2.18
N GLY A 143 13.74 -15.15 -2.61
CA GLY A 143 14.03 -15.52 -4.00
C GLY A 143 14.55 -14.35 -4.84
N ALA A 144 14.81 -13.18 -4.26
CA ALA A 144 15.40 -12.07 -4.98
C ALA A 144 16.86 -12.36 -5.36
N LEU A 145 17.18 -12.16 -6.63
CA LEU A 145 18.54 -12.23 -7.16
C LEU A 145 19.24 -10.89 -6.93
N LEU A 146 20.37 -10.93 -6.24
CA LEU A 146 21.15 -9.75 -5.93
C LEU A 146 22.31 -9.60 -6.92
N HIS A 147 22.27 -8.51 -7.68
CA HIS A 147 23.38 -8.06 -8.51
C HIS A 147 24.12 -6.93 -7.79
N LEU A 148 25.17 -7.30 -7.05
CA LEU A 148 26.03 -6.36 -6.36
C LEU A 148 27.30 -6.14 -7.17
N ARG A 149 27.54 -4.90 -7.60
CA ARG A 149 28.84 -4.51 -8.16
C ARG A 149 29.72 -4.01 -7.02
N THR A 150 30.36 -4.93 -6.31
CA THR A 150 31.32 -4.60 -5.26
C THR A 150 32.68 -4.35 -5.90
N GLU A 151 33.19 -3.12 -5.86
CA GLU A 151 34.63 -2.90 -5.98
C GLU A 151 35.27 -3.31 -4.65
N LYS A 152 36.00 -4.43 -4.67
CA LYS A 152 36.89 -4.78 -3.56
C LYS A 152 38.00 -3.72 -3.53
N MET A 153 38.10 -2.99 -2.42
CA MET A 153 39.37 -2.41 -2.00
C MET A 153 40.30 -3.52 -1.51
#